data_AF-A0A946PKR2-F1
#
_entry.id   AF-A0A946PKR2-F1
#
_cell.length_a   1.000
_cell.length_b   1.000
_cell.length_c   1.000
_cell.angle_alpha   90.00
_cell.angle_beta   90.00
_cell.angle_gamma   90.00
#
_symmetry.space_group_name_H-M   'P 1'
#
loop_
_entity.id
_entity.type
_entity.pdbx_description
1 polymer ?
#
loop_
_entity_poly.entity_id
_entity_poly.type
_entity_poly.pdbx_seq_one_letter_code
_entity_poly.pdbx_strand_id
1 'polypeptide(L)'
;MHLRSLAPLLAVTLLAASCSNSEETVPATTIAPTTAAPAASQISALDTVPEALQFTSTLVDGTTFDAATLAGGDVLFWFWAPT
;
A
#
# COMPACT_ATOMS: atom_id res chain seq x y z
N MET A 1 -19.24 39.41 4.01
CA MET A 1 -18.50 38.24 3.48
C MET A 1 -17.07 38.22 4.04
N HIS A 2 -16.86 38.06 5.37
CA HIS A 2 -15.50 38.00 5.94
C HIS A 2 -15.32 37.05 7.15
N LEU A 3 -16.38 36.37 7.61
CA LEU A 3 -16.31 35.47 8.77
C LEU A 3 -15.78 34.05 8.46
N ARG A 4 -15.29 33.80 7.24
CA ARG A 4 -14.76 32.49 6.82
C ARG A 4 -13.23 32.48 6.64
N SER A 5 -12.57 33.62 6.88
CA SER A 5 -11.13 33.82 6.59
C SER A 5 -10.20 33.72 7.80
N LEU A 6 -10.69 33.24 8.95
CA LEU A 6 -9.87 33.04 10.15
C LEU A 6 -9.74 31.55 10.56
N ALA A 7 -10.54 30.67 9.96
CA ALA A 7 -10.44 29.24 10.15
C ALA A 7 -9.08 28.64 9.78
N PRO A 8 -8.37 29.05 8.70
CA PRO A 8 -7.14 28.34 8.32
C PRO A 8 -5.96 28.63 9.25
N LEU A 9 -5.98 29.75 9.97
CA LEU A 9 -4.90 30.15 10.89
C LEU A 9 -4.88 29.30 12.17
N LEU A 10 -6.03 28.80 12.63
CA LEU A 10 -6.13 27.98 13.83
C LEU A 10 -5.67 26.53 13.59
N ALA A 11 -5.84 26.02 12.37
CA ALA A 11 -5.47 24.64 12.03
C ALA A 11 -3.95 24.41 12.02
N VAL A 12 -3.16 25.44 11.67
CA VAL A 12 -1.69 25.34 11.61
C VAL A 12 -1.08 25.19 13.00
N THR A 13 -1.69 25.74 14.05
CA THR A 13 -1.19 25.63 15.42
C THR A 13 -1.41 24.26 16.06
N LEU A 14 -2.37 23.44 15.59
CA LEU A 14 -2.65 22.14 16.20
C LEU A 14 -1.73 21.00 15.72
N LEU A 15 -1.08 21.12 14.56
CA LEU A 15 -0.28 20.02 13.99
C LEU A 15 1.14 19.88 14.57
N ALA A 16 1.59 20.80 15.43
CA ALA A 16 2.98 20.79 15.91
C ALA A 16 3.23 19.96 17.19
N ALA A 17 2.20 19.41 17.85
CA ALA A 17 2.35 18.88 19.22
C ALA A 17 1.93 17.42 19.45
N SER A 18 1.74 16.60 18.41
CA SER A 18 1.31 15.20 18.59
C SER A 18 2.29 14.16 18.01
N CYS A 19 3.59 14.39 18.18
CA CYS A 19 4.53 13.28 18.37
C CYS A 19 4.79 13.15 19.88
N SER A 20 3.85 12.58 20.62
CA SER A 20 4.14 12.01 21.94
C SER A 20 4.34 10.52 21.73
N ASN A 21 5.54 10.14 21.28
CA ASN A 21 5.94 8.76 21.13
C ASN A 21 6.41 8.26 22.52
N SER A 22 5.46 7.81 23.33
CA SER A 22 5.78 7.17 24.61
C SER A 22 6.32 5.77 24.31
N GLU A 23 7.65 5.65 24.27
CA GLU A 23 8.35 4.40 24.03
C GLU A 23 8.25 3.49 25.27
N GLU A 24 7.42 2.45 25.19
CA GLU A 24 7.58 1.27 26.04
C GLU A 24 8.72 0.44 25.47
N THR A 25 9.82 0.36 26.21
CA THR A 25 11.00 -0.46 25.86
C THR A 25 10.66 -1.94 26.07
N VAL A 26 10.05 -2.54 25.06
CA VAL A 26 10.07 -4.00 24.87
C VAL A 26 11.32 -4.29 24.02
N PRO A 27 12.12 -5.33 24.30
CA PRO A 27 13.26 -5.66 23.45
C PRO A 27 12.77 -5.92 22.02
N ALA A 28 12.94 -4.93 21.15
CA ALA A 28 12.67 -5.08 19.74
C ALA A 28 13.78 -5.95 19.18
N THR A 29 13.47 -7.19 18.84
CA THR A 29 14.21 -7.87 17.78
C THR A 29 13.90 -7.09 16.51
N THR A 30 14.73 -6.09 16.20
CA THR A 30 14.69 -5.38 14.92
C THR A 30 15.08 -6.36 13.82
N ILE A 31 14.10 -7.05 13.26
CA ILE A 31 14.24 -7.58 11.91
C ILE A 31 14.04 -6.39 10.99
N ALA A 32 15.15 -5.79 10.55
CA ALA A 32 15.08 -4.81 9.48
C ALA A 32 14.41 -5.48 8.28
N PRO A 33 13.36 -4.88 7.68
CA PRO A 33 12.82 -5.41 6.44
C PRO A 33 13.92 -5.27 5.38
N THR A 34 14.54 -6.38 4.99
CA THR A 34 15.34 -6.42 3.78
C THR A 34 14.37 -6.29 2.62
N THR A 35 14.16 -5.07 2.14
CA THR A 35 13.47 -4.84 0.87
C THR A 35 14.41 -5.27 -0.25
N ALA A 36 14.43 -6.57 -0.55
CA ALA A 36 14.95 -7.02 -1.82
C ALA A 36 14.00 -6.48 -2.90
N ALA A 37 14.50 -5.57 -3.75
CA ALA A 37 13.75 -5.14 -4.91
C ALA A 37 13.46 -6.38 -5.77
N PRO A 38 12.20 -6.59 -6.21
CA PRO A 38 11.90 -7.72 -7.08
C PRO A 38 12.74 -7.59 -8.34
N ALA A 39 13.47 -8.65 -8.68
CA ALA A 39 14.15 -8.71 -9.97
C ALA A 39 13.07 -8.67 -11.06
N ALA A 40 13.10 -7.62 -11.89
CA ALA A 40 12.16 -7.50 -12.99
C ALA A 40 12.49 -8.54 -14.06
N SER A 41 11.77 -9.66 -14.05
CA SER A 41 11.78 -10.61 -15.16
C SER A 41 11.09 -9.97 -16.35
N GLN A 42 11.86 -9.55 -17.35
CA GLN A 42 11.33 -9.06 -18.62
C GLN A 42 10.78 -10.25 -19.42
N ILE A 43 9.52 -10.60 -19.19
CA ILE A 43 8.78 -11.51 -20.05
C ILE A 43 8.44 -10.71 -21.32
N SER A 44 8.93 -11.14 -22.49
CA SER A 44 8.54 -10.52 -23.77
C SER A 44 7.02 -10.59 -23.92
N ALA A 45 6.40 -9.43 -23.73
CA ALA A 45 4.97 -9.24 -23.67
C ALA A 45 4.37 -9.25 -25.07
N LEU A 46 4.15 -10.42 -25.66
CA LEU A 46 3.25 -10.57 -26.79
C LEU A 46 2.49 -11.90 -26.60
N ASP A 47 1.25 -11.78 -26.10
CA ASP A 47 0.15 -12.76 -26.16
C ASP A 47 0.01 -13.87 -25.11
N THR A 48 0.90 -13.99 -24.10
CA THR A 48 0.73 -15.02 -23.05
C THR A 48 0.51 -14.42 -21.66
N VAL A 49 -0.52 -14.90 -20.96
CA VAL A 49 -0.77 -14.59 -19.55
C VAL A 49 0.36 -15.19 -18.70
N PRO A 50 1.13 -14.40 -17.93
CA PRO A 50 2.16 -14.92 -17.05
C PRO A 50 1.60 -15.91 -16.02
N GLU A 51 2.38 -16.92 -15.64
CA GLU A 51 1.93 -17.94 -14.68
C GLU A 51 1.44 -17.33 -13.36
N ALA A 52 2.11 -16.27 -12.89
CA ALA A 52 1.74 -15.53 -11.69
C ALA A 52 0.36 -14.85 -11.76
N LEU A 53 -0.20 -14.64 -12.96
CA LEU A 53 -1.52 -14.07 -13.19
C LEU A 53 -2.57 -15.13 -13.55
N GLN A 54 -2.21 -16.42 -13.61
CA GLN A 54 -3.14 -17.52 -13.88
C GLN A 54 -3.91 -17.93 -12.61
N PHE A 55 -4.60 -16.99 -11.98
CA PHE A 55 -5.43 -17.27 -10.81
C PHE A 55 -6.73 -16.45 -10.82
N THR A 56 -7.71 -17.01 -10.13
CA THR A 56 -8.94 -16.30 -9.77
C THR A 56 -9.04 -16.21 -8.25
N SER A 57 -9.69 -15.17 -7.76
CA SER A 57 -9.95 -14.97 -6.35
C SER A 57 -11.32 -14.34 -6.14
N THR A 58 -11.80 -14.36 -4.90
CA THR A 58 -13.02 -13.65 -4.50
C THR A 58 -12.61 -12.40 -3.74
N LEU A 59 -13.05 -11.24 -4.20
CA LEU A 59 -12.85 -9.96 -3.52
C LEU A 59 -13.67 -9.90 -2.23
N VAL A 60 -13.35 -8.94 -1.37
CA VAL A 60 -14.04 -8.74 -0.08
C VAL A 60 -15.54 -8.50 -0.24
N ASP A 61 -15.96 -7.92 -1.36
CA ASP A 61 -17.36 -7.69 -1.71
C ASP A 61 -18.07 -8.93 -2.31
N GLY A 62 -17.38 -10.06 -2.41
CA GLY A 62 -17.90 -11.31 -2.96
C GLY A 62 -17.81 -11.44 -4.48
N THR A 63 -17.28 -10.43 -5.20
CA THR A 63 -17.11 -10.51 -6.65
C THR A 63 -15.89 -11.35 -7.04
N THR A 64 -15.93 -11.95 -8.23
CA THR A 64 -14.79 -12.71 -8.76
C THR A 64 -13.78 -11.77 -9.40
N PHE A 65 -12.52 -11.91 -8.99
CA PHE A 65 -11.37 -11.27 -9.61
C PHE A 65 -10.59 -12.28 -10.45
N ASP A 66 -10.43 -11.99 -11.74
CA ASP A 66 -9.58 -12.75 -12.66
C ASP A 66 -8.28 -11.97 -12.92
N ALA A 67 -7.17 -12.48 -12.40
CA ALA A 67 -5.87 -11.82 -12.50
C ALA A 67 -5.30 -11.83 -13.93
N ALA A 68 -5.79 -12.69 -14.82
CA ALA A 68 -5.36 -12.73 -16.22
C ALA A 68 -5.67 -11.42 -16.95
N THR A 69 -6.70 -10.69 -16.50
CA THR A 69 -7.08 -9.37 -17.03
C THR A 69 -6.03 -8.29 -16.82
N LEU A 70 -5.07 -8.52 -15.92
CA LEU A 70 -3.95 -7.61 -15.66
C LEU A 70 -2.74 -7.84 -16.57
N ALA A 71 -2.76 -8.87 -17.42
CA ALA A 71 -1.64 -9.18 -18.31
C ALA A 71 -1.38 -8.01 -19.29
N GLY A 72 -0.09 -7.71 -19.51
CA GLY A 72 0.34 -6.62 -20.38
C GLY A 72 0.36 -5.23 -19.72
N GLY A 73 -0.05 -5.10 -18.45
CA GLY A 73 0.07 -3.89 -17.66
C GLY A 73 1.12 -3.97 -16.55
N ASP A 74 1.54 -2.82 -16.03
CA ASP A 74 2.39 -2.74 -14.83
C ASP A 74 1.54 -3.00 -13.57
N VAL A 75 1.92 -4.01 -12.78
CA VAL A 75 1.14 -4.50 -11.63
C VAL A 75 2.04 -4.68 -10.41
N LEU A 76 1.57 -4.20 -9.24
CA LEU A 76 2.22 -4.40 -7.94
C LEU A 76 1.25 -5.08 -6.96
N PHE A 77 1.66 -6.23 -6.42
CA PHE A 77 0.93 -6.89 -5.33
C PHE A 77 1.47 -6.43 -3.98
N TRP A 78 0.57 -5.92 -3.12
CA TRP A 78 0.87 -5.51 -1.75
C TRP A 78 0.11 -6.37 -0.75
N PHE A 79 0.84 -7.01 0.15
CA PHE A 79 0.27 -7.88 1.17
C PHE A 79 0.38 -7.20 2.53
N TRP A 80 -0.73 -7.19 3.26
CA TRP A 80 -0.82 -6.65 4.61
C TRP A 80 -1.78 -7.53 5.44
N ALA A 81 -1.68 -7.46 6.76
CA ALA A 81 -2.53 -8.22 7.68
C ALA A 81 -3.11 -7.29 8.75
N PRO A 82 -4.44 -7.32 9.01
CA PRO A 82 -5.03 -6.64 10.16
C PRO A 82 -4.64 -7.34 11.47
N THR A 83 -4.51 -6.57 12.55
CA THR A 83 -4.32 -7.05 13.92
C THR A 83 -5.64 -7.30 14.63
#